data_AF-A0A0S7F2H8-F1
#
_entry.id   AF-A0A0S7F2H8-F1
#
_cell.length_a   1.000
_cell.length_b   1.000
_cell.length_c   1.000
_cell.angle_alpha   90.00
_cell.angle_beta   90.00
_cell.angle_gamma   90.00
#
_symmetry.space_group_name_H-M   'P 1'
#
loop_
_entity.id
_entity.type
_entity.pdbx_description
1 polymer ?
#
loop_
_entity_poly.entity_id
_entity_poly.type
_entity_poly.pdbx_seq_one_letter_code
_entity_poly.pdbx_strand_id
1 'polypeptide(L)'
;MACLYHAQHLCSCPYRNLTLHFKFTLDELYPLMESVKLRSESYKEWLSAVEDIVENKGAKKKGLEELHSLVEQAETKAFPKLSLLDQLRTVTSEADKVAVMAQQLLNGKRQTRYRSGGGKSQNQNELTVEELRSFVQQLDNLPCNIRQAPLLKDLLTRVDDFQQRSNRLLSDEAPSPQELQELLDVSLGLDVELPQLPLLRERLEQARWLEAVQQASSRPDSLCLDTMRRLIDQGVGLAPHSSVERAMARLQELLTVSEQWEERVLGLMDARPYPSIETLDAALQEVENIPAYLPNCLQLKDVVTKAKKWLNEAEMLQMGGRIPVLDSLSELVLRADSIPVRLDLLGRLEALISDVQSWKESAAKTFLLKNSPLSLLEVLCPRCDVGSGHQKCRSKKVKKLCSSIKKLP
;
A
#
# COMPACT_ATOMS: atom_id res chain seq x y z
N MET A 1 -52.93 -87.86 -37.66
CA MET A 1 -51.89 -87.12 -36.90
C MET A 1 -52.08 -87.43 -35.43
N ALA A 2 -51.00 -87.67 -34.70
CA ALA A 2 -50.98 -87.82 -33.25
C ALA A 2 -49.91 -86.87 -32.71
N CYS A 3 -50.06 -86.34 -31.50
CA CYS A 3 -48.99 -85.56 -30.88
C CYS A 3 -47.81 -86.47 -30.50
N LEU A 4 -46.64 -85.88 -30.26
CA LEU A 4 -45.41 -86.61 -29.92
C LEU A 4 -45.61 -87.57 -28.73
N TYR A 5 -46.42 -87.18 -27.74
CA TYR A 5 -46.72 -88.00 -26.56
C TYR A 5 -47.60 -89.23 -26.87
N HIS A 6 -48.39 -89.19 -27.93
CA HIS A 6 -49.32 -90.27 -28.32
C HIS A 6 -48.93 -90.95 -29.63
N ALA A 7 -47.65 -90.88 -30.03
CA ALA A 7 -47.16 -91.45 -31.29
C ALA A 7 -47.45 -92.96 -31.43
N GLN A 8 -47.52 -93.67 -30.32
CA GLN A 8 -47.81 -95.12 -30.26
C GLN A 8 -49.27 -95.46 -30.64
N HIS A 9 -50.18 -94.49 -30.62
CA HIS A 9 -51.59 -94.67 -30.94
C HIS A 9 -51.94 -94.30 -32.40
N LEU A 10 -50.94 -93.99 -33.24
CA LEU A 10 -51.17 -93.52 -34.62
C LEU A 10 -51.43 -94.68 -35.61
N CYS A 11 -50.60 -95.73 -35.59
CA CYS A 11 -50.69 -96.92 -36.45
C CYS A 11 -49.86 -98.06 -35.83
N SER A 12 -50.07 -99.29 -36.30
CA SER A 12 -49.21 -100.46 -35.99
C SER A 12 -48.00 -100.59 -36.92
N CYS A 13 -47.68 -99.55 -37.69
CA CYS A 13 -46.65 -99.55 -38.72
C CYS A 13 -45.25 -99.22 -38.13
N PRO A 14 -44.15 -99.79 -38.67
CA PRO A 14 -42.81 -99.55 -38.13
C PRO A 14 -42.40 -98.07 -38.28
N TYR A 15 -41.63 -97.54 -37.31
CA TYR A 15 -41.23 -96.12 -37.26
C TYR A 15 -40.55 -95.59 -38.53
N ARG A 16 -39.95 -96.47 -39.36
CA ARG A 16 -39.32 -96.11 -40.64
C ARG A 16 -40.30 -95.54 -41.67
N ASN A 17 -41.59 -95.86 -41.55
CA ASN A 17 -42.65 -95.41 -42.46
C ASN A 17 -43.42 -94.20 -41.93
N LEU A 18 -43.02 -93.67 -40.77
CA LEU A 18 -43.65 -92.51 -40.15
C LEU A 18 -42.93 -91.22 -40.55
N THR A 19 -43.70 -90.19 -40.86
CA THR A 19 -43.19 -88.84 -41.11
C THR A 19 -43.44 -87.95 -39.90
N LEU A 20 -42.38 -87.35 -39.37
CA LEU A 20 -42.49 -86.34 -38.33
C LEU A 20 -42.68 -84.97 -38.97
N HIS A 21 -43.86 -84.38 -38.79
CA HIS A 21 -44.09 -82.99 -39.12
C HIS A 21 -43.74 -82.12 -37.92
N PHE A 22 -42.65 -81.35 -38.03
CA PHE A 22 -42.27 -80.33 -37.06
C PHE A 22 -42.43 -78.95 -37.68
N LYS A 23 -42.69 -77.95 -36.82
CA LYS A 23 -42.88 -76.56 -37.25
C LYS A 23 -41.58 -75.78 -37.33
N PHE A 24 -40.61 -76.15 -36.48
CA PHE A 24 -39.27 -75.56 -36.43
C PHE A 24 -38.24 -76.66 -36.19
N THR A 25 -37.07 -76.53 -36.80
CA THR A 25 -35.88 -77.30 -36.44
C THR A 25 -35.24 -76.76 -35.16
N LEU A 26 -34.35 -77.52 -34.53
CA LEU A 26 -33.54 -77.02 -33.42
C LEU A 26 -32.68 -75.82 -33.86
N ASP A 27 -32.12 -75.86 -35.07
CA ASP A 27 -31.31 -74.79 -35.66
C ASP A 27 -32.11 -73.49 -35.86
N GLU A 28 -33.43 -73.58 -36.04
CA GLU A 28 -34.34 -72.42 -36.11
C GLU A 28 -34.80 -71.93 -34.71
N LEU A 29 -34.83 -72.82 -33.71
CA LEU A 29 -35.24 -72.49 -32.34
C LEU A 29 -34.16 -71.76 -31.55
N TYR A 30 -32.88 -72.10 -31.73
CA TYR A 30 -31.78 -71.44 -31.01
C TYR A 30 -31.70 -69.93 -31.28
N PRO A 31 -31.76 -69.44 -32.55
CA PRO A 31 -31.79 -68.01 -32.84
C PRO A 31 -33.00 -67.28 -32.24
N LEU A 32 -34.16 -67.92 -32.21
CA LEU A 32 -35.36 -67.37 -31.57
C LEU A 32 -35.16 -67.20 -30.06
N MET A 33 -34.64 -68.22 -29.40
CA MET A 33 -34.32 -68.16 -27.97
C MET A 33 -33.29 -67.07 -27.68
N GLU A 34 -32.24 -66.98 -28.49
CA GLU A 34 -31.18 -65.98 -28.34
C GLU A 34 -31.71 -64.56 -28.52
N SER A 35 -32.58 -64.32 -29.50
CA SER A 35 -33.21 -63.01 -29.71
C SER A 35 -34.07 -62.56 -28.52
N VAL A 36 -34.84 -63.48 -27.92
CA VAL A 36 -35.67 -63.21 -26.73
C VAL A 36 -34.78 -62.96 -25.52
N LYS A 37 -33.73 -63.78 -25.35
CA LYS A 37 -32.77 -63.65 -24.26
C LYS A 37 -32.07 -62.29 -24.32
N LEU A 38 -31.53 -61.91 -25.49
CA LEU A 38 -30.85 -60.63 -25.71
C LEU A 38 -31.76 -59.44 -25.37
N ARG A 39 -33.03 -59.47 -25.80
CA ARG A 39 -34.00 -58.42 -25.46
C ARG A 39 -34.29 -58.36 -23.96
N SER A 40 -34.42 -59.52 -23.29
CA SER A 40 -34.70 -59.59 -21.86
C SER A 40 -33.52 -59.12 -21.00
N GLU A 41 -32.29 -59.50 -21.38
CA GLU A 41 -31.06 -59.10 -20.68
C GLU A 41 -30.80 -57.61 -20.85
N SER A 42 -30.92 -57.11 -22.09
CA SER A 42 -30.80 -55.67 -22.36
C SER A 42 -31.79 -54.82 -21.57
N TYR A 43 -33.00 -55.31 -21.31
CA TYR A 43 -33.99 -54.59 -20.52
C TYR A 43 -33.66 -54.64 -19.02
N LYS A 44 -33.19 -55.78 -18.51
CA LYS A 44 -32.74 -55.91 -17.11
C LYS A 44 -31.55 -55.02 -16.80
N GLU A 45 -30.56 -54.98 -17.69
CA GLU A 45 -29.40 -54.10 -17.56
C GLU A 45 -29.81 -52.63 -17.55
N TRP A 46 -30.72 -52.24 -18.44
CA TRP A 46 -31.26 -50.88 -18.48
C TRP A 46 -32.02 -50.53 -17.20
N LEU A 47 -32.89 -51.41 -16.70
CA LEU A 47 -33.64 -51.20 -15.46
C LEU A 47 -32.70 -50.98 -14.27
N SER A 48 -31.74 -51.87 -14.06
CA SER A 48 -30.74 -51.73 -12.99
C SER A 48 -29.97 -50.42 -13.12
N ALA A 49 -29.58 -50.05 -14.34
CA ALA A 49 -28.84 -48.82 -14.59
C ALA A 49 -29.66 -47.55 -14.30
N VAL A 50 -30.98 -47.57 -14.50
CA VAL A 50 -31.88 -46.44 -14.22
C VAL A 50 -32.26 -46.38 -12.74
N GLU A 51 -32.52 -47.51 -12.10
CA GLU A 51 -32.78 -47.60 -10.67
C GLU A 51 -31.59 -47.05 -9.86
N ASP A 52 -30.36 -47.46 -10.21
CA ASP A 52 -29.14 -46.97 -9.55
C ASP A 52 -28.99 -45.44 -9.62
N ILE A 53 -29.40 -44.84 -10.74
CA ILE A 53 -29.35 -43.38 -10.97
C ILE A 53 -30.45 -42.68 -10.19
N VAL A 54 -31.71 -43.11 -10.35
CA VAL A 54 -32.88 -42.44 -9.76
C VAL A 54 -32.83 -42.52 -8.23
N GLU A 55 -32.37 -43.66 -7.69
CA GLU A 55 -32.23 -43.84 -6.24
C GLU A 55 -30.91 -43.25 -5.70
N ASN A 56 -30.05 -42.72 -6.58
CA ASN A 56 -28.73 -42.16 -6.25
C ASN A 56 -27.87 -43.11 -5.38
N LYS A 57 -28.00 -44.43 -5.63
CA LYS A 57 -27.34 -45.50 -4.87
C LYS A 57 -25.89 -45.76 -5.33
N GLY A 58 -25.51 -45.22 -6.48
CA GLY A 58 -24.18 -45.42 -7.06
C GLY A 58 -23.08 -44.57 -6.39
N ALA A 59 -21.93 -45.19 -6.09
CA ALA A 59 -20.74 -44.48 -5.61
C ALA A 59 -20.14 -43.52 -6.66
N LYS A 60 -20.50 -43.67 -7.93
CA LYS A 60 -20.06 -42.82 -9.06
C LYS A 60 -21.27 -42.34 -9.85
N LYS A 61 -21.50 -41.03 -9.83
CA LYS A 61 -22.53 -40.37 -10.65
C LYS A 61 -22.16 -40.48 -12.14
N LYS A 62 -23.15 -40.81 -12.96
CA LYS A 62 -23.01 -40.89 -14.42
C LYS A 62 -23.06 -39.51 -15.06
N GLY A 63 -22.46 -39.34 -16.23
CA GLY A 63 -22.54 -38.07 -16.98
C GLY A 63 -23.97 -37.77 -17.46
N LEU A 64 -24.25 -36.50 -17.73
CA LEU A 64 -25.52 -36.07 -18.32
C LEU A 64 -25.77 -36.72 -19.69
N GLU A 65 -24.73 -36.96 -20.47
CA GLU A 65 -24.82 -37.63 -21.78
C GLU A 65 -25.24 -39.10 -21.65
N GLU A 66 -24.85 -39.77 -20.56
CA GLU A 66 -25.26 -41.15 -20.29
C GLU A 66 -26.74 -41.23 -19.96
N LEU A 67 -27.29 -40.26 -19.22
CA LEU A 67 -28.74 -40.15 -18.99
C LEU A 67 -29.51 -40.03 -20.31
N HIS A 68 -29.08 -39.13 -21.18
CA HIS A 68 -29.66 -38.97 -22.52
C HIS A 68 -29.61 -40.28 -23.32
N SER A 69 -28.48 -41.00 -23.26
CA SER A 69 -28.34 -42.30 -23.94
C SER A 69 -29.29 -43.38 -23.41
N LEU A 70 -29.59 -43.39 -22.09
CA LEU A 70 -30.52 -44.33 -21.49
C LEU A 70 -31.97 -44.02 -21.87
N VAL A 71 -32.32 -42.73 -22.00
CA VAL A 71 -33.63 -42.31 -22.53
C VAL A 71 -33.78 -42.74 -23.99
N GLU A 72 -32.77 -42.47 -24.84
CA GLU A 72 -32.77 -42.86 -26.25
C GLU A 72 -32.82 -44.39 -26.43
N GLN A 73 -32.08 -45.16 -25.61
CA GLN A 73 -32.11 -46.62 -25.64
C GLN A 73 -33.51 -47.17 -25.35
N ALA A 74 -34.24 -46.57 -24.42
CA ALA A 74 -35.58 -47.01 -24.08
C ALA A 74 -36.60 -46.70 -25.18
N GLU A 75 -36.45 -45.57 -25.87
CA GLU A 75 -37.29 -45.18 -27.00
C GLU A 75 -37.02 -46.06 -28.23
N THR A 76 -35.75 -46.25 -28.59
CA THR A 76 -35.34 -47.07 -29.75
C THR A 76 -35.71 -48.55 -29.59
N LYS A 77 -35.54 -49.12 -28.39
CA LYS A 77 -35.90 -50.52 -28.11
C LYS A 77 -37.39 -50.71 -27.79
N ALA A 78 -38.15 -49.61 -27.75
CA ALA A 78 -39.57 -49.57 -27.38
C ALA A 78 -39.81 -50.37 -26.08
N PHE A 79 -39.06 -50.03 -25.03
CA PHE A 79 -39.27 -50.61 -23.71
C PHE A 79 -40.65 -50.19 -23.17
N PRO A 80 -41.27 -51.00 -22.30
CA PRO A 80 -42.57 -50.68 -21.74
C PRO A 80 -42.56 -49.31 -21.07
N LYS A 81 -43.61 -48.50 -21.28
CA LYS A 81 -43.79 -47.23 -20.57
C LYS A 81 -43.99 -47.53 -19.09
N LEU A 82 -42.92 -47.39 -18.32
CA LEU A 82 -42.92 -47.49 -16.87
C LEU A 82 -42.83 -46.11 -16.25
N SER A 83 -43.35 -45.95 -15.04
CA SER A 83 -43.13 -44.76 -14.19
C SER A 83 -41.65 -44.40 -14.08
N LEU A 84 -40.76 -45.41 -14.13
CA LEU A 84 -39.31 -45.26 -14.09
C LEU A 84 -38.75 -44.47 -15.29
N LEU A 85 -39.30 -44.67 -16.50
CA LEU A 85 -38.90 -43.92 -17.70
C LEU A 85 -39.27 -42.44 -17.57
N ASP A 86 -40.47 -42.16 -17.06
CA ASP A 86 -40.93 -40.80 -16.85
C ASP A 86 -40.10 -40.09 -15.76
N GLN A 87 -39.72 -40.81 -14.69
CA GLN A 87 -38.79 -40.32 -13.67
C GLN A 87 -37.39 -40.03 -14.25
N LEU A 88 -36.87 -40.91 -15.11
CA LEU A 88 -35.58 -40.67 -15.78
C LEU A 88 -35.63 -39.41 -16.66
N ARG A 89 -36.74 -39.20 -17.39
CA ARG A 89 -36.93 -38.00 -18.22
C ARG A 89 -37.01 -36.73 -17.39
N THR A 90 -37.72 -36.76 -16.25
CA THR A 90 -37.79 -35.59 -15.36
C THR A 90 -36.42 -35.25 -14.78
N VAL A 91 -35.68 -36.25 -14.29
CA VAL A 91 -34.32 -36.06 -13.78
C VAL A 91 -33.38 -35.51 -14.86
N THR A 92 -33.44 -36.06 -16.08
CA THR A 92 -32.61 -35.60 -17.19
C THR A 92 -32.93 -34.15 -17.57
N SER A 93 -34.22 -33.80 -17.65
CA SER A 93 -34.66 -32.42 -17.93
C SER A 93 -34.28 -31.43 -16.84
N GLU A 94 -34.34 -31.81 -15.57
CA GLU A 94 -33.89 -30.97 -14.45
C GLU A 94 -32.37 -30.76 -14.51
N ALA A 95 -31.60 -31.82 -14.77
CA ALA A 95 -30.16 -31.73 -14.94
C ALA A 95 -29.76 -30.85 -16.13
N ASP A 96 -30.48 -30.91 -17.25
CA ASP A 96 -30.27 -30.01 -18.40
C ASP A 96 -30.50 -28.54 -18.02
N LYS A 97 -31.58 -28.24 -17.30
CA LYS A 97 -31.87 -26.87 -16.82
C LYS A 97 -30.75 -26.36 -15.93
N VAL A 98 -30.30 -27.19 -14.97
CA VAL A 98 -29.19 -26.83 -14.07
C VAL A 98 -27.89 -26.64 -14.85
N ALA A 99 -27.59 -27.49 -15.83
CA ALA A 99 -26.41 -27.34 -16.68
C ALA A 99 -26.42 -26.02 -17.49
N VAL A 100 -27.58 -25.64 -18.03
CA VAL A 100 -27.74 -24.36 -18.75
C VAL A 100 -27.56 -23.18 -17.81
N MET A 101 -28.19 -23.20 -16.62
CA MET A 101 -28.01 -22.16 -15.61
C MET A 101 -26.54 -22.05 -15.17
N ALA A 102 -25.88 -23.19 -14.91
CA ALA A 102 -24.47 -23.25 -14.56
C ALA A 102 -23.58 -22.62 -15.64
N GLN A 103 -23.86 -22.92 -16.91
CA GLN A 103 -23.15 -22.34 -18.04
C GLN A 103 -23.39 -20.83 -18.15
N GLN A 104 -24.61 -20.36 -17.90
CA GLN A 104 -24.93 -18.93 -17.90
C GLN A 104 -24.19 -18.17 -16.79
N LEU A 105 -24.13 -18.73 -15.57
CA LEU A 105 -23.37 -18.14 -14.47
C LEU A 105 -21.87 -18.04 -14.79
N LEU A 106 -21.28 -19.10 -15.36
CA LEU A 106 -19.87 -19.09 -15.78
C LEU A 106 -19.59 -18.16 -16.98
N ASN A 107 -20.59 -17.92 -17.83
CA ASN A 107 -20.46 -17.06 -19.02
C ASN A 107 -20.80 -15.58 -18.75
N GLY A 108 -21.42 -15.28 -17.60
CA GLY A 108 -22.14 -14.03 -17.33
C GLY A 108 -21.37 -12.73 -17.52
N LYS A 109 -20.02 -12.74 -17.61
CA LYS A 109 -19.23 -11.50 -17.78
C LYS A 109 -18.08 -11.55 -18.79
N ARG A 110 -18.07 -12.44 -19.80
CA ARG A 110 -17.21 -12.22 -21.00
C ARG A 110 -17.65 -10.99 -21.84
N GLN A 111 -18.82 -10.41 -21.58
CA GLN A 111 -19.44 -9.37 -22.42
C GLN A 111 -19.45 -7.95 -21.80
N THR A 112 -19.05 -7.77 -20.54
CA THR A 112 -19.14 -6.49 -19.81
C THR A 112 -17.79 -5.79 -19.57
N ARG A 113 -16.71 -6.23 -20.22
CA ARG A 113 -15.42 -5.53 -20.17
C ARG A 113 -15.33 -4.28 -21.08
N TYR A 114 -16.39 -3.94 -21.81
CA TYR A 114 -16.42 -2.79 -22.75
C TYR A 114 -17.53 -1.77 -22.48
N ARG A 115 -17.85 -1.45 -21.23
CA ARG A 115 -18.62 -0.22 -20.94
C ARG A 115 -18.00 0.58 -19.80
N SER A 116 -16.90 1.25 -20.13
CA SER A 116 -16.61 2.56 -19.57
C SER A 116 -17.65 3.54 -20.11
N GLY A 117 -18.63 3.93 -19.30
CA GLY A 117 -19.62 4.94 -19.69
C GLY A 117 -20.91 4.80 -18.89
N GLY A 118 -21.14 5.76 -18.00
CA GLY A 118 -22.16 5.71 -16.95
C GLY A 118 -23.58 5.38 -17.43
N GLY A 119 -24.24 4.53 -16.65
CA GLY A 119 -25.66 4.21 -16.78
C GLY A 119 -26.10 3.41 -15.56
N LYS A 120 -26.87 4.04 -14.67
CA LYS A 120 -27.36 3.55 -13.37
C LYS A 120 -28.36 2.37 -13.49
N SER A 121 -27.97 1.24 -14.08
CA SER A 121 -28.86 0.11 -14.38
C SER A 121 -28.26 -1.28 -14.11
N GLN A 122 -27.33 -1.43 -13.15
CA GLN A 122 -26.53 -2.68 -13.05
C GLN A 122 -26.51 -3.42 -11.72
N ASN A 123 -27.37 -3.12 -10.75
CA ASN A 123 -27.23 -3.72 -9.40
C ASN A 123 -28.41 -4.63 -8.95
N GLN A 124 -29.23 -5.17 -9.86
CA GLN A 124 -30.38 -6.01 -9.43
C GLN A 124 -30.27 -7.50 -9.75
N ASN A 125 -29.24 -7.91 -10.50
CA ASN A 125 -29.02 -9.32 -10.88
C ASN A 125 -27.54 -9.73 -10.66
N GLU A 126 -26.92 -9.30 -9.56
CA GLU A 126 -25.60 -9.81 -9.20
C GLU A 126 -25.77 -11.08 -8.35
N LEU A 127 -25.09 -12.17 -8.74
CA LEU A 127 -25.12 -13.43 -8.00
C LEU A 127 -24.45 -13.20 -6.64
N THR A 128 -25.16 -13.48 -5.55
CA THR A 128 -24.60 -13.41 -4.19
C THR A 128 -23.78 -14.67 -3.86
N VAL A 129 -22.92 -14.58 -2.83
CA VAL A 129 -22.12 -15.72 -2.37
C VAL A 129 -23.02 -16.84 -1.84
N GLU A 130 -24.10 -16.48 -1.15
CA GLU A 130 -25.09 -17.42 -0.61
C GLU A 130 -25.83 -18.15 -1.73
N GLU A 131 -26.21 -17.44 -2.79
CA GLU A 131 -26.82 -18.04 -3.98
C GLU A 131 -25.86 -19.01 -4.67
N LEU A 132 -24.59 -18.64 -4.86
CA LEU A 132 -23.57 -19.53 -5.43
C LEU A 132 -23.39 -20.79 -4.58
N ARG A 133 -23.31 -20.66 -3.25
CA ARG A 133 -23.24 -21.81 -2.33
C ARG A 133 -24.45 -22.73 -2.47
N SER A 134 -25.65 -22.14 -2.48
CA SER A 134 -26.90 -22.90 -2.63
C SER A 134 -26.94 -23.64 -3.98
N PHE A 135 -26.44 -23.02 -5.05
CA PHE A 135 -26.42 -23.60 -6.39
C PHE A 135 -25.42 -24.75 -6.50
N VAL A 136 -24.23 -24.62 -5.91
CA VAL A 136 -23.24 -25.72 -5.82
C VAL A 136 -23.79 -26.89 -5.01
N GLN A 137 -24.53 -26.63 -3.93
CA GLN A 137 -25.19 -27.68 -3.15
C GLN A 137 -26.28 -28.38 -3.96
N GLN A 138 -27.08 -27.65 -4.75
CA GLN A 138 -28.07 -28.24 -5.65
C GLN A 138 -27.42 -29.12 -6.71
N LEU A 139 -26.30 -28.68 -7.30
CA LEU A 139 -25.49 -29.47 -8.24
C LEU A 139 -25.00 -30.78 -7.62
N ASP A 140 -24.57 -30.74 -6.35
CA ASP A 140 -24.10 -31.92 -5.62
C ASP A 140 -25.21 -32.88 -5.20
N ASN A 141 -26.48 -32.43 -5.20
CA ASN A 141 -27.62 -33.30 -4.92
C ASN A 141 -28.17 -33.98 -6.18
N LEU A 142 -27.78 -33.56 -7.38
CA LEU A 142 -28.22 -34.21 -8.62
C LEU A 142 -27.67 -35.64 -8.76
N PRO A 143 -28.42 -36.59 -9.33
CA PRO A 143 -27.98 -37.97 -9.53
C PRO A 143 -26.96 -38.15 -10.67
N CYS A 144 -26.58 -37.07 -11.35
CA CYS A 144 -25.62 -37.07 -12.46
C CYS A 144 -24.51 -36.04 -12.28
N ASN A 145 -23.42 -36.23 -13.01
CA ASN A 145 -22.31 -35.30 -13.08
C ASN A 145 -22.53 -34.28 -14.20
N ILE A 146 -22.40 -33.00 -13.86
CA ILE A 146 -22.51 -31.87 -14.79
C ILE A 146 -21.10 -31.32 -15.04
N ARG A 147 -20.73 -31.13 -16.32
CA ARG A 147 -19.38 -30.69 -16.72
C ARG A 147 -18.94 -29.36 -16.09
N GLN A 148 -19.91 -28.49 -15.80
CA GLN A 148 -19.71 -27.17 -15.20
C GLN A 148 -19.51 -27.22 -13.67
N ALA A 149 -19.90 -28.31 -13.00
CA ALA A 149 -19.79 -28.43 -11.54
C ALA A 149 -18.38 -28.17 -10.97
N PRO A 150 -17.28 -28.73 -11.51
CA PRO A 150 -15.94 -28.45 -10.99
C PRO A 150 -15.54 -26.97 -11.12
N LEU A 151 -15.99 -26.28 -12.17
CA LEU A 151 -15.67 -24.87 -12.40
C LEU A 151 -16.37 -23.95 -11.38
N LEU A 152 -17.63 -24.26 -11.06
CA LEU A 152 -18.38 -23.52 -10.04
C LEU A 152 -17.87 -23.80 -8.63
N LYS A 153 -17.42 -25.02 -8.35
CA LYS A 153 -16.74 -25.36 -7.10
C LYS A 153 -15.42 -24.59 -6.94
N ASP A 154 -14.61 -24.53 -8.00
CA ASP A 154 -13.38 -23.72 -8.02
C ASP A 154 -13.68 -22.23 -7.79
N LEU A 155 -14.70 -21.68 -8.46
CA LEU A 155 -15.14 -20.30 -8.21
C LEU A 155 -15.53 -20.09 -6.73
N LEU A 156 -16.33 -21.01 -6.16
CA LEU A 156 -16.72 -20.92 -4.75
C LEU A 156 -15.51 -20.99 -3.82
N THR A 157 -14.53 -21.87 -4.07
CA THR A 157 -13.29 -21.94 -3.28
C THR A 157 -12.50 -20.63 -3.38
N ARG A 158 -12.38 -20.04 -4.57
CA ARG A 158 -11.71 -18.74 -4.74
C ARG A 158 -12.44 -17.60 -4.01
N VAL A 159 -13.77 -17.61 -3.99
CA VAL A 159 -14.58 -16.66 -3.21
C VAL A 159 -14.36 -16.86 -1.71
N ASP A 160 -14.33 -18.11 -1.24
CA ASP A 160 -14.08 -18.44 0.17
C ASP A 160 -12.70 -17.98 0.63
N ASP A 161 -11.68 -18.27 -0.17
CA ASP A 161 -10.31 -17.81 0.07
C ASP A 161 -10.22 -16.28 0.10
N PHE A 162 -10.93 -15.60 -0.81
CA PHE A 162 -11.03 -14.13 -0.81
C PHE A 162 -11.69 -13.62 0.47
N GLN A 163 -12.81 -14.19 0.91
CA GLN A 163 -13.50 -13.78 2.13
C GLN A 163 -12.61 -13.98 3.37
N GLN A 164 -11.90 -15.10 3.46
CA GLN A 164 -10.97 -15.37 4.56
C GLN A 164 -9.80 -14.37 4.59
N ARG A 165 -9.15 -14.13 3.44
CA ARG A 165 -8.06 -13.15 3.33
C ARG A 165 -8.54 -11.74 3.66
N SER A 166 -9.72 -11.37 3.17
CA SER A 166 -10.35 -10.08 3.45
C SER A 166 -10.57 -9.89 4.95
N ASN A 167 -11.20 -10.85 5.62
CA ASN A 167 -11.47 -10.75 7.06
C ASN A 167 -10.17 -10.65 7.87
N ARG A 168 -9.10 -11.32 7.42
CA ARG A 168 -7.78 -11.22 8.05
C ARG A 168 -7.18 -9.82 7.90
N LEU A 169 -7.19 -9.25 6.70
CA LEU A 169 -6.65 -7.90 6.46
C LEU A 169 -7.50 -6.79 7.08
N LEU A 170 -8.82 -6.95 7.13
CA LEU A 170 -9.73 -6.01 7.78
C LEU A 170 -9.58 -6.00 9.31
N SER A 171 -9.15 -7.11 9.91
CA SER A 171 -8.90 -7.21 11.36
C SER A 171 -7.46 -6.86 11.77
N ASP A 172 -6.54 -6.77 10.82
CA ASP A 172 -5.19 -6.28 11.06
C ASP A 172 -5.21 -4.78 11.37
N GLU A 173 -4.43 -4.33 12.36
CA GLU A 173 -4.31 -2.90 12.73
C GLU A 173 -3.47 -2.11 11.72
N ALA A 174 -2.50 -2.76 11.06
CA ALA A 174 -1.56 -2.15 10.12
C ALA A 174 -1.34 -3.03 8.87
N PRO A 175 -2.40 -3.31 8.08
CA PRO A 175 -2.27 -4.10 6.86
C PRO A 175 -1.42 -3.36 5.83
N SER A 176 -0.70 -4.12 4.99
CA SER A 176 0.08 -3.50 3.92
C SER A 176 -0.85 -3.02 2.79
N PRO A 177 -0.60 -1.83 2.22
CA PRO A 177 -1.42 -1.31 1.12
C PRO A 177 -1.23 -2.12 -0.17
N GLN A 178 -0.09 -2.81 -0.33
CA GLN A 178 0.17 -3.70 -1.46
C GLN A 178 -0.71 -4.96 -1.39
N GLU A 179 -0.76 -5.65 -0.24
CA GLU A 179 -1.61 -6.84 -0.09
C GLU A 179 -3.10 -6.51 -0.24
N LEU A 180 -3.54 -5.35 0.26
CA LEU A 180 -4.91 -4.87 0.05
C LEU A 180 -5.23 -4.62 -1.44
N GLN A 181 -4.29 -4.01 -2.18
CA GLN A 181 -4.44 -3.79 -3.62
C GLN A 181 -4.47 -5.11 -4.39
N GLU A 182 -3.57 -6.05 -4.08
CA GLU A 182 -3.54 -7.37 -4.70
C GLU A 182 -4.85 -8.13 -4.48
N LEU A 183 -5.41 -8.06 -3.27
CA LEU A 183 -6.70 -8.69 -2.96
C LEU A 183 -7.85 -8.05 -3.75
N LEU A 184 -7.87 -6.72 -3.88
CA LEU A 184 -8.83 -6.02 -4.75
C LEU A 184 -8.67 -6.43 -6.22
N ASP A 185 -7.45 -6.66 -6.70
CA ASP A 185 -7.22 -7.09 -8.07
C ASP A 185 -7.74 -8.53 -8.32
N VAL A 186 -7.59 -9.42 -7.33
CA VAL A 186 -8.20 -10.77 -7.36
C VAL A 186 -9.72 -10.68 -7.48
N SER A 187 -10.35 -9.72 -6.80
CA SER A 187 -11.81 -9.54 -6.87
C SER A 187 -12.34 -9.21 -8.25
N LEU A 188 -11.52 -8.61 -9.13
CA LEU A 188 -11.90 -8.33 -10.52
C LEU A 188 -12.12 -9.60 -11.35
N GLY A 189 -11.59 -10.74 -10.89
CA GLY A 189 -11.77 -12.06 -11.49
C GLY A 189 -12.86 -12.90 -10.82
N LEU A 190 -13.57 -12.35 -9.82
CA LEU A 190 -14.69 -12.99 -9.13
C LEU A 190 -15.99 -12.35 -9.62
N ASP A 191 -16.75 -13.07 -10.44
CA ASP A 191 -18.01 -12.59 -11.00
C ASP A 191 -19.19 -12.76 -10.02
N VAL A 192 -19.00 -12.35 -8.76
CA VAL A 192 -19.94 -12.53 -7.64
C VAL A 192 -20.01 -11.22 -6.86
N GLU A 193 -21.16 -10.90 -6.27
CA GLU A 193 -21.29 -9.76 -5.36
C GLU A 193 -20.47 -10.02 -4.08
N LEU A 194 -19.53 -9.12 -3.77
CA LEU A 194 -18.61 -9.25 -2.65
C LEU A 194 -18.83 -8.10 -1.66
N PRO A 195 -19.50 -8.34 -0.53
CA PRO A 195 -19.81 -7.28 0.44
C PRO A 195 -18.55 -6.68 1.09
N GLN A 196 -17.41 -7.37 1.04
CA GLN A 196 -16.14 -6.90 1.60
C GLN A 196 -15.46 -5.81 0.75
N LEU A 197 -15.83 -5.65 -0.53
CA LEU A 197 -15.16 -4.69 -1.43
C LEU A 197 -15.18 -3.23 -0.97
N PRO A 198 -16.32 -2.64 -0.56
CA PRO A 198 -16.32 -1.27 -0.04
C PRO A 198 -15.40 -1.13 1.17
N LEU A 199 -15.47 -2.08 2.12
CA LEU A 199 -14.65 -2.08 3.33
C LEU A 199 -13.15 -2.20 3.03
N LEU A 200 -12.76 -3.04 2.07
CA LEU A 200 -11.36 -3.18 1.65
C LEU A 200 -10.83 -1.91 0.97
N ARG A 201 -11.67 -1.20 0.21
CA ARG A 201 -11.29 0.08 -0.40
C ARG A 201 -11.05 1.16 0.66
N GLU A 202 -11.94 1.27 1.64
CA GLU A 202 -11.76 2.17 2.78
C GLU A 202 -10.49 1.80 3.57
N ARG A 203 -10.28 0.51 3.85
CA ARG A 203 -9.08 0.04 4.55
C ARG A 203 -7.79 0.33 3.78
N LEU A 204 -7.82 0.27 2.44
CA LEU A 204 -6.67 0.59 1.59
C LEU A 204 -6.31 2.07 1.65
N GLU A 205 -7.30 2.97 1.64
CA GLU A 205 -7.05 4.40 1.80
C GLU A 205 -6.45 4.71 3.17
N GLN A 206 -6.97 4.08 4.22
CA GLN A 206 -6.41 4.17 5.57
C GLN A 206 -4.96 3.67 5.63
N ALA A 207 -4.66 2.51 5.04
CA ALA A 207 -3.32 1.92 5.02
C ALA A 207 -2.31 2.80 4.27
N ARG A 208 -2.68 3.34 3.11
CA ARG A 208 -1.84 4.26 2.33
C ARG A 208 -1.52 5.53 3.11
N TRP A 209 -2.52 6.08 3.80
CA TRP A 209 -2.30 7.26 4.63
C TRP A 209 -1.38 6.95 5.81
N LEU A 210 -1.59 5.85 6.53
CA LEU A 210 -0.71 5.42 7.62
C LEU A 210 0.73 5.21 7.15
N GLU A 211 0.93 4.60 5.99
CA GLU A 211 2.26 4.45 5.37
C GLU A 211 2.90 5.81 5.05
N ALA A 212 2.13 6.76 4.48
CA ALA A 212 2.61 8.10 4.19
C ALA A 212 3.03 8.85 5.47
N VAL A 213 2.24 8.73 6.55
CA VAL A 213 2.57 9.29 7.87
C VAL A 213 3.84 8.67 8.43
N GLN A 214 3.97 7.34 8.39
CA GLN A 214 5.15 6.64 8.85
C GLN A 214 6.40 7.03 8.05
N GLN A 215 6.27 7.15 6.73
CA GLN A 215 7.36 7.55 5.85
C GLN A 215 7.81 8.99 6.15
N ALA A 216 6.88 9.92 6.36
CA ALA A 216 7.19 11.30 6.71
C ALA A 216 7.89 11.38 8.09
N SER A 217 7.39 10.66 9.09
CA SER A 217 7.99 10.60 10.43
C SER A 217 9.36 9.92 10.46
N SER A 218 9.65 9.02 9.52
CA SER A 218 10.97 8.37 9.39
C SER A 218 12.07 9.32 8.92
N ARG A 219 11.70 10.49 8.37
CA ARG A 219 12.64 11.51 7.86
C ARG A 219 12.37 12.86 8.53
N PRO A 220 12.79 13.03 9.81
CA PRO A 220 12.57 14.26 10.57
C PRO A 220 13.02 15.53 9.85
N ASP A 221 14.15 15.46 9.13
CA ASP A 221 14.75 16.58 8.36
C ASP A 221 13.84 17.12 7.24
N SER A 222 12.81 16.37 6.85
CA SER A 222 11.86 16.76 5.80
C SER A 222 10.45 17.02 6.33
N LEU A 223 10.22 16.78 7.63
CA LEU A 223 8.91 16.87 8.25
C LEU A 223 8.64 18.30 8.73
N CYS A 224 8.24 19.18 7.81
CA CYS A 224 7.86 20.55 8.12
C CYS A 224 6.39 20.67 8.57
N LEU A 225 6.02 21.81 9.18
CA LEU A 225 4.63 22.11 9.58
C LEU A 225 3.62 21.95 8.42
N ASP A 226 3.98 22.42 7.22
CA ASP A 226 3.10 22.28 6.04
C ASP A 226 2.90 20.82 5.61
N THR A 227 3.91 19.97 5.78
CA THR A 227 3.79 18.53 5.51
C THR A 227 2.87 17.88 6.55
N MET A 228 3.00 18.23 7.83
CA MET A 228 2.12 17.75 8.91
C MET A 228 0.66 18.17 8.67
N ARG A 229 0.41 19.45 8.35
CA ARG A 229 -0.93 19.97 8.04
C ARG A 229 -1.56 19.23 6.86
N ARG A 230 -0.79 19.04 5.77
CA ARG A 230 -1.25 18.28 4.60
C ARG A 230 -1.62 16.83 4.94
N LEU A 231 -0.81 16.15 5.77
CA LEU A 231 -1.11 14.79 6.20
C LEU A 231 -2.37 14.75 7.07
N ILE A 232 -2.58 15.73 7.93
CA ILE A 232 -3.82 15.85 8.71
C ILE A 232 -5.02 16.06 7.78
N ASP A 233 -4.95 16.98 6.82
CA ASP A 233 -6.03 17.24 5.85
C ASP A 233 -6.41 15.99 5.04
N GLN A 234 -5.41 15.20 4.63
CA GLN A 234 -5.64 13.92 3.95
C GLN A 234 -6.32 12.89 4.86
N GLY A 235 -6.03 12.92 6.16
CA GLY A 235 -6.60 12.00 7.13
C GLY A 235 -8.07 12.29 7.48
N VAL A 236 -8.49 13.56 7.46
CA VAL A 236 -9.84 13.98 7.89
C VAL A 236 -10.96 13.36 7.04
N GLY A 237 -10.68 13.06 5.77
CA GLY A 237 -11.65 12.45 4.86
C GLY A 237 -11.76 10.92 4.95
N LEU A 238 -10.93 10.27 5.77
CA LEU A 238 -10.89 8.81 5.86
C LEU A 238 -12.01 8.26 6.75
N ALA A 239 -12.44 7.03 6.45
CA ALA A 239 -13.36 6.29 7.32
C ALA A 239 -12.73 6.08 8.72
N PRO A 240 -13.52 6.09 9.81
CA PRO A 240 -13.02 6.01 11.18
C PRO A 240 -12.38 4.64 11.47
N HIS A 241 -11.19 4.67 12.08
CA HIS A 241 -10.48 3.47 12.54
C HIS A 241 -9.49 3.83 13.66
N SER A 242 -9.35 2.95 14.65
CA SER A 242 -8.46 3.08 15.82
C SER A 242 -7.02 3.51 15.48
N SER A 243 -6.38 2.86 14.51
CA SER A 243 -5.02 3.17 14.07
C SER A 243 -4.91 4.53 13.39
N VAL A 244 -5.91 4.94 12.60
CA VAL A 244 -5.96 6.26 11.97
C VAL A 244 -6.12 7.35 13.01
N GLU A 245 -7.06 7.20 13.94
CA GLU A 245 -7.30 8.14 15.04
C GLU A 245 -6.05 8.32 15.91
N ARG A 246 -5.38 7.22 16.24
CA ARG A 246 -4.14 7.25 17.02
C ARG A 246 -3.01 7.98 16.30
N ALA A 247 -2.83 7.71 15.01
CA ALA A 247 -1.81 8.40 14.21
C ALA A 247 -2.15 9.88 14.00
N MET A 248 -3.43 10.20 13.82
CA MET A 248 -3.92 11.57 13.69
C MET A 248 -3.70 12.37 14.97
N ALA A 249 -4.03 11.80 16.13
CA ALA A 249 -3.78 12.43 17.42
C ALA A 249 -2.28 12.72 17.63
N ARG A 250 -1.40 11.77 17.29
CA ARG A 250 0.06 11.97 17.34
C ARG A 250 0.54 13.07 16.40
N LEU A 251 0.01 13.13 15.18
CA LEU A 251 0.35 14.20 14.23
C LEU A 251 -0.13 15.57 14.70
N GLN A 252 -1.33 15.66 15.28
CA GLN A 252 -1.88 16.89 15.83
C GLN A 252 -1.08 17.38 17.04
N GLU A 253 -0.71 16.47 17.95
CA GLU A 253 0.17 16.77 19.08
C GLU A 253 1.53 17.28 18.59
N LEU A 254 2.16 16.57 17.64
CA LEU A 254 3.43 16.98 17.07
C LEU A 254 3.34 18.34 16.38
N LEU A 255 2.28 18.60 15.61
CA LEU A 255 2.05 19.88 14.96
C LEU A 255 1.92 21.01 16.00
N THR A 256 1.11 20.79 17.04
CA THR A 256 0.87 21.78 18.10
C THR A 256 2.16 22.13 18.83
N VAL A 257 2.95 21.13 19.21
CA VAL A 257 4.25 21.33 19.86
C VAL A 257 5.20 22.06 18.92
N SER A 258 5.28 21.65 17.65
CA SER A 258 6.17 22.26 16.66
C SER A 258 5.82 23.72 16.38
N GLU A 259 4.53 24.07 16.28
CA GLU A 259 4.07 25.46 16.10
C GLU A 259 4.40 26.34 17.30
N GLN A 260 4.14 25.85 18.53
CA GLN A 260 4.48 26.58 19.76
C GLN A 260 5.98 26.86 19.86
N TRP A 261 6.81 25.92 19.43
CA TRP A 261 8.26 26.08 19.42
C TRP A 261 8.74 27.07 18.37
N GLU A 262 8.20 27.01 17.16
CA GLU A 262 8.48 27.99 16.10
C GLU A 262 8.11 29.41 16.54
N GLU A 263 6.95 29.61 17.16
CA GLU A 263 6.52 30.91 17.69
C GLU A 263 7.39 31.36 18.88
N ARG A 264 7.70 30.46 19.83
CA ARG A 264 8.57 30.76 20.98
C ARG A 264 9.97 31.18 20.52
N VAL A 265 10.56 30.48 19.55
CA VAL A 265 11.90 30.81 19.04
C VAL A 265 11.88 32.14 18.30
N LEU A 266 10.88 32.39 17.46
CA LEU A 266 10.72 33.69 16.79
C LEU A 266 10.59 34.82 17.82
N GLY A 267 9.75 34.64 18.85
CA GLY A 267 9.59 35.60 19.93
C GLY A 267 10.88 35.87 20.71
N LEU A 268 11.71 34.84 20.94
CA LEU A 268 13.02 35.00 21.58
C LEU A 268 14.02 35.80 20.72
N MET A 269 13.98 35.62 19.39
CA MET A 269 14.85 36.32 18.45
C MET A 269 14.42 37.80 18.26
N ASP A 270 13.12 38.07 18.29
CA ASP A 270 12.55 39.41 18.13
C ASP A 270 12.46 40.20 19.44
N ALA A 271 12.63 39.53 20.60
CA ALA A 271 12.58 40.17 21.91
C ALA A 271 13.61 41.31 22.05
N ARG A 272 13.17 42.43 22.63
CA ARG A 272 14.02 43.54 23.05
C ARG A 272 13.68 43.90 24.51
N PRO A 273 14.66 43.89 25.45
CA PRO A 273 16.09 43.59 25.26
C PRO A 273 16.36 42.13 24.87
N TYR A 274 17.47 41.88 24.17
CA TYR A 274 17.84 40.54 23.72
C TYR A 274 18.03 39.57 24.92
N PRO A 275 17.66 38.28 24.77
CA PRO A 275 17.89 37.27 25.79
C PRO A 275 19.39 36.94 25.94
N SER A 276 19.76 36.37 27.09
CA SER A 276 21.13 35.88 27.32
C SER A 276 21.40 34.60 26.53
N ILE A 277 22.67 34.31 26.31
CA ILE A 277 23.08 33.08 25.61
C ILE A 277 22.64 31.81 26.36
N GLU A 278 22.60 31.84 27.69
CA GLU A 278 22.13 30.73 28.54
C GLU A 278 20.65 30.43 28.33
N THR A 279 19.81 31.47 28.21
CA THR A 279 18.37 31.31 27.94
C THR A 279 18.14 30.70 26.55
N LEU A 280 18.93 31.11 25.55
CA LEU A 280 18.85 30.55 24.21
C LEU A 280 19.38 29.11 24.13
N ASP A 281 20.44 28.79 24.87
CA ASP A 281 20.96 27.42 25.00
C ASP A 281 19.96 26.48 25.68
N ALA A 282 19.30 26.93 26.74
CA ALA A 282 18.24 26.16 27.40
C ALA A 282 17.07 25.89 26.44
N ALA A 283 16.65 26.90 25.66
CA ALA A 283 15.62 26.73 24.64
C ALA A 283 16.05 25.74 23.53
N LEU A 284 17.32 25.76 23.11
CA LEU A 284 17.84 24.80 22.12
C LEU A 284 17.82 23.36 22.63
N GLN A 285 18.16 23.13 23.91
CA GLN A 285 18.11 21.77 24.50
C GLN A 285 16.69 21.19 24.52
N GLU A 286 15.69 22.03 24.78
CA GLU A 286 14.28 21.59 24.73
C GLU A 286 13.83 21.25 23.30
N VAL A 287 14.36 21.96 22.29
CA VAL A 287 14.04 21.77 20.87
C VAL A 287 14.72 20.54 20.24
N GLU A 288 15.89 20.13 20.73
CA GLU A 288 16.64 18.97 20.18
C GLU A 288 15.84 17.66 20.20
N ASN A 289 14.79 17.56 21.02
CA ASN A 289 13.94 16.38 21.14
C ASN A 289 12.76 16.33 20.17
N ILE A 290 12.53 17.38 19.37
CA ILE A 290 11.37 17.45 18.46
C ILE A 290 11.76 16.82 17.11
N PRO A 291 11.12 15.72 16.68
CA PRO A 291 11.45 15.03 15.43
C PRO A 291 10.81 15.74 14.22
N ALA A 292 11.10 17.03 14.03
CA ALA A 292 10.53 17.84 12.97
C ALA A 292 11.54 18.84 12.39
N TYR A 293 11.32 19.22 11.13
CA TYR A 293 12.07 20.30 10.50
C TYR A 293 11.47 21.65 10.89
N LEU A 294 12.22 22.38 11.70
CA LEU A 294 11.83 23.66 12.28
C LEU A 294 12.82 24.77 11.84
N PRO A 295 12.49 25.58 10.81
CA PRO A 295 13.37 26.61 10.29
C PRO A 295 13.88 27.61 11.33
N ASN A 296 13.01 28.11 12.21
CA ASN A 296 13.43 29.13 13.19
C ASN A 296 14.33 28.52 14.27
N CYS A 297 14.10 27.25 14.62
CA CYS A 297 14.97 26.50 15.52
C CYS A 297 16.39 26.33 14.96
N LEU A 298 16.51 26.05 13.65
CA LEU A 298 17.80 26.00 12.97
C LEU A 298 18.48 27.37 12.96
N GLN A 299 17.73 28.45 12.73
CA GLN A 299 18.26 29.82 12.82
C GLN A 299 18.73 30.15 14.24
N LEU A 300 17.99 29.75 15.27
CA LEU A 300 18.40 29.93 16.66
C LEU A 300 19.72 29.22 16.95
N LYS A 301 19.89 27.99 16.45
CA LYS A 301 21.14 27.23 16.57
C LYS A 301 22.31 27.97 15.90
N ASP A 302 22.07 28.55 14.72
CA ASP A 302 23.07 29.36 14.01
C ASP A 302 23.40 30.66 14.77
N VAL A 303 22.40 31.33 15.35
CA VAL A 303 22.60 32.53 16.17
C VAL A 303 23.43 32.23 17.41
N VAL A 304 23.10 31.17 18.15
CA VAL A 304 23.82 30.76 19.35
C VAL A 304 25.26 30.36 19.02
N THR A 305 25.49 29.63 17.92
CA THR A 305 26.85 29.27 17.50
C THR A 305 27.67 30.49 17.09
N LYS A 306 27.07 31.48 16.41
CA LYS A 306 27.71 32.77 16.11
C LYS A 306 28.04 33.55 17.38
N ALA A 307 27.12 33.62 18.34
CA ALA A 307 27.32 34.29 19.62
C ALA A 307 28.47 33.65 20.43
N LYS A 308 28.53 32.31 20.51
CA LYS A 308 29.63 31.58 21.16
C LYS A 308 30.98 31.85 20.48
N LYS A 309 31.02 31.83 19.14
CA LYS A 309 32.23 32.16 18.38
C LYS A 309 32.70 33.59 18.65
N TRP A 310 31.78 34.54 18.66
CA TRP A 310 32.09 35.94 18.95
C TRP A 310 32.63 36.12 20.38
N LEU A 311 32.00 35.49 21.38
CA LEU A 311 32.47 35.55 22.77
C LEU A 311 33.88 34.99 22.90
N ASN A 312 34.16 33.83 22.30
CA ASN A 312 35.51 33.25 22.29
C ASN A 312 36.54 34.18 21.62
N GLU A 313 36.20 34.81 20.49
CA GLU A 313 37.08 35.78 19.83
C GLU A 313 37.35 37.01 20.71
N ALA A 314 36.31 37.54 21.37
CA ALA A 314 36.42 38.68 22.28
C ALA A 314 37.28 38.35 23.51
N GLU A 315 37.12 37.17 24.10
CA GLU A 315 37.92 36.68 25.23
C GLU A 315 39.39 36.47 24.83
N MET A 316 39.64 35.87 23.66
CA MET A 316 41.00 35.67 23.15
C MET A 316 41.72 36.99 22.88
N LEU A 317 41.02 38.05 22.48
CA LEU A 317 41.59 39.40 22.34
C LEU A 317 41.91 40.06 23.69
N GLN A 318 41.14 39.75 24.74
CA GLN A 318 41.44 40.25 26.09
C GLN A 318 42.61 39.50 26.73
N MET A 319 42.71 38.19 26.52
CA MET A 319 43.72 37.32 27.13
C MET A 319 45.02 37.24 26.32
N GLY A 320 44.96 37.43 25.01
CA GLY A 320 46.13 37.50 24.16
C GLY A 320 46.87 38.80 24.44
N GLY A 321 48.05 38.74 25.07
CA GLY A 321 48.87 39.91 25.44
C GLY A 321 49.38 40.80 24.29
N ARG A 322 48.74 40.78 23.11
CA ARG A 322 48.94 41.70 22.01
C ARG A 322 47.90 42.81 22.08
N ILE A 323 48.33 44.06 21.97
CA ILE A 323 47.43 45.22 21.92
C ILE A 323 46.55 45.11 20.66
N PRO A 324 45.22 45.03 20.77
CA PRO A 324 44.34 44.92 19.62
C PRO A 324 44.43 46.18 18.74
N VAL A 325 44.39 45.99 17.43
CA VAL A 325 44.31 47.11 16.47
C VAL A 325 42.87 47.64 16.50
N LEU A 326 42.71 48.98 16.49
CA LEU A 326 41.41 49.64 16.54
C LEU A 326 40.45 49.13 15.47
N ASP A 327 40.93 48.94 14.23
CA ASP A 327 40.13 48.45 13.11
C ASP A 327 39.58 47.03 13.40
N SER A 328 40.39 46.15 14.00
CA SER A 328 39.96 44.79 14.38
C SER A 328 38.91 44.80 15.50
N LEU A 329 39.00 45.74 16.45
CA LEU A 329 37.97 45.92 17.48
C LEU A 329 36.68 46.47 16.88
N SER A 330 36.77 47.42 15.95
CA SER A 330 35.61 47.96 15.23
C SER A 330 34.90 46.90 14.39
N GLU A 331 35.64 46.05 13.67
CA GLU A 331 35.06 44.92 12.93
C GLU A 331 34.37 43.91 13.85
N LEU A 332 34.91 43.66 15.04
CA LEU A 332 34.32 42.75 16.01
C LEU A 332 33.02 43.30 16.63
N VAL A 333 32.96 44.60 16.93
CA VAL A 333 31.73 45.27 17.38
C VAL A 333 30.67 45.30 16.28
N LEU A 334 31.04 45.61 15.04
CA LEU A 334 30.11 45.57 13.90
C LEU A 334 29.49 44.19 13.68
N ARG A 335 30.25 43.11 13.86
CA ARG A 335 29.72 41.73 13.79
C ARG A 335 28.75 41.42 14.93
N ALA A 336 28.99 41.96 16.13
CA ALA A 336 28.11 41.74 17.29
C ALA A 336 26.73 42.39 17.12
N ASP A 337 26.65 43.56 16.47
CA ASP A 337 25.37 44.25 16.24
C ASP A 337 24.39 43.42 15.37
N SER A 338 24.93 42.52 14.54
CA SER A 338 24.14 41.59 13.72
C SER A 338 23.66 40.32 14.45
N ILE A 339 24.05 40.12 15.72
CA ILE A 339 23.73 38.93 16.51
C ILE A 339 22.59 39.28 17.49
N PRO A 340 21.39 38.68 17.37
CA PRO A 340 20.26 39.00 18.23
C PRO A 340 20.36 38.33 19.62
N VAL A 341 21.46 38.57 20.34
CA VAL A 341 21.76 38.00 21.66
C VAL A 341 22.37 39.07 22.55
N ARG A 342 22.08 39.03 23.86
CA ARG A 342 22.75 39.91 24.82
C ARG A 342 24.21 39.50 24.96
N LEU A 343 25.11 40.35 24.49
CA LEU A 343 26.55 40.19 24.58
C LEU A 343 27.11 41.14 25.63
N ASP A 344 27.28 40.67 26.87
CA ASP A 344 27.68 41.53 27.99
C ASP A 344 29.07 42.19 27.80
N LEU A 345 29.94 41.61 26.96
CA LEU A 345 31.24 42.16 26.58
C LEU A 345 31.15 43.28 25.52
N LEU A 346 30.04 43.39 24.78
CA LEU A 346 29.89 44.33 23.67
C LEU A 346 29.94 45.78 24.16
N GLY A 347 29.16 46.13 25.18
CA GLY A 347 29.13 47.49 25.72
C GLY A 347 30.49 47.94 26.29
N ARG A 348 31.28 47.01 26.82
CA ARG A 348 32.66 47.29 27.27
C ARG A 348 33.58 47.58 26.09
N LEU A 349 33.47 46.83 24.99
CA LEU A 349 34.27 47.05 23.78
C LEU A 349 33.88 48.34 23.06
N GLU A 350 32.60 48.68 22.99
CA GLU A 350 32.10 49.95 22.45
C GLU A 350 32.63 51.15 23.23
N ALA A 351 32.60 51.09 24.57
CA ALA A 351 33.19 52.11 25.42
C ALA A 351 34.69 52.26 25.17
N LEU A 352 35.44 51.14 25.09
CA LEU A 352 36.87 51.16 24.79
C LEU A 352 37.18 51.77 23.40
N ILE A 353 36.37 51.44 22.38
CA ILE A 353 36.54 52.05 21.04
C ILE A 353 36.27 53.55 21.10
N SER A 354 35.22 53.98 21.79
CA SER A 354 34.89 55.40 22.00
C SER A 354 36.02 56.14 22.73
N ASP A 355 36.57 55.55 23.79
CA ASP A 355 37.69 56.11 24.55
C ASP A 355 38.96 56.24 23.68
N VAL A 356 39.29 55.19 22.92
CA VAL A 356 40.45 55.22 22.01
C VAL A 356 40.26 56.24 20.88
N GLN A 357 39.05 56.37 20.33
CA GLN A 357 38.74 57.39 19.32
C GLN A 357 38.82 58.80 19.89
N SER A 358 38.26 59.06 21.06
CA SER A 358 38.34 60.37 21.74
C SER A 358 39.77 60.75 22.09
N TRP A 359 40.59 59.79 22.53
CA TRP A 359 42.03 59.98 22.74
C TRP A 359 42.75 60.31 21.43
N LYS A 360 42.48 59.55 20.35
CA LYS A 360 43.08 59.77 19.03
C LYS A 360 42.75 61.17 18.49
N GLU A 361 41.51 61.62 18.64
CA GLU A 361 41.09 62.96 18.24
C GLU A 361 41.77 64.05 19.08
N SER A 362 41.86 63.85 20.40
CA SER A 362 42.51 64.79 21.31
C SER A 362 44.01 64.91 20.99
N ALA A 363 44.70 63.78 20.83
CA ALA A 363 46.09 63.73 20.42
C ALA A 363 46.30 64.39 19.03
N ALA A 364 45.39 64.14 18.07
CA ALA A 364 45.43 64.83 16.78
C ALA A 364 45.30 66.35 16.93
N LYS A 365 44.36 66.85 17.75
CA LYS A 365 44.18 68.29 18.01
C LYS A 365 45.40 68.92 18.70
N THR A 366 46.06 68.19 19.60
CA THR A 366 47.23 68.69 20.34
C THR A 366 48.50 68.68 19.50
N PHE A 367 48.74 67.61 18.74
CA PHE A 367 50.03 67.37 18.08
C PHE A 367 50.04 67.66 16.57
N LEU A 368 48.88 67.75 15.91
CA LEU A 368 48.81 68.09 14.48
C LEU A 368 48.42 69.54 14.27
N LEU A 369 49.16 70.21 13.39
CA LEU A 369 48.78 71.52 12.86
C LEU A 369 47.61 71.37 11.88
N LYS A 370 46.75 72.39 11.79
CA LYS A 370 45.67 72.43 10.80
C LYS A 370 46.26 72.25 9.39
N ASN A 371 45.77 71.25 8.65
CA ASN A 371 46.25 70.85 7.31
C ASN A 371 47.66 70.23 7.25
N SER A 372 48.13 69.62 8.34
CA SER A 372 49.38 68.86 8.33
C SER A 372 49.34 67.71 7.30
N PRO A 373 50.38 67.53 6.46
CA PRO A 373 50.51 66.37 5.58
C PRO A 373 51.00 65.11 6.31
N LEU A 374 51.39 65.24 7.59
CA LEU A 374 51.89 64.15 8.43
C LEU A 374 50.76 63.53 9.24
N SER A 375 50.77 62.21 9.37
CA SER A 375 49.87 61.44 10.22
C SER A 375 50.24 61.56 11.70
N LEU A 376 49.27 61.34 12.59
CA LEU A 376 49.49 61.37 14.04
C LEU A 376 50.58 60.37 14.48
N LEU A 377 50.63 59.19 13.83
CA LEU A 377 51.65 58.18 14.11
C LEU A 377 53.05 58.69 13.75
N GLU A 378 53.23 59.36 12.61
CA GLU A 378 54.51 59.93 12.20
C GLU A 378 55.01 61.05 13.14
N VAL A 379 54.09 61.76 13.80
CA VAL A 379 54.43 62.81 14.77
C VAL A 379 54.77 62.23 16.15
N LEU A 380 54.06 61.18 16.57
CA LEU A 380 54.23 60.56 17.89
C LEU A 380 55.33 59.49 17.93
N CYS A 381 55.72 58.92 16.79
CA CYS A 381 56.82 57.97 16.75
C CYS A 381 58.13 58.67 17.16
N PRO A 382 58.92 58.09 18.10
CA PRO A 382 60.24 58.59 18.42
C PRO A 382 61.07 58.68 17.13
N ARG A 383 61.57 59.87 16.80
CA ARG A 383 62.55 60.01 15.71
C ARG A 383 63.83 59.34 16.15
N CYS A 384 64.10 58.12 15.67
CA CYS A 384 65.37 57.43 15.90
C CYS A 384 66.59 58.18 15.31
N ASP A 385 66.36 59.27 14.55
CA ASP A 385 67.42 60.04 13.89
C ASP A 385 68.02 61.19 14.73
N VAL A 386 67.66 61.32 16.01
CA VAL A 386 68.33 62.27 16.90
C VAL A 386 69.64 61.64 17.42
N GLY A 387 70.63 61.51 16.53
CA GLY A 387 71.95 61.01 16.90
C GLY A 387 72.96 60.77 15.78
N SER A 388 72.61 60.87 14.50
CA SER A 388 73.61 60.73 13.43
C SER A 388 73.31 61.66 12.26
N GLY A 389 74.31 62.50 11.95
CA GLY A 389 74.19 63.62 11.04
C GLY A 389 73.70 63.27 9.63
N HIS A 390 72.91 64.19 9.08
CA HIS A 390 72.68 64.44 7.66
C HIS A 390 73.05 63.30 6.68
N GLN A 391 72.12 62.37 6.45
CA GLN A 391 72.04 61.68 5.17
C GLN A 391 70.61 61.73 4.62
N LYS A 392 70.47 62.37 3.46
CA LYS A 392 69.24 62.42 2.66
C LYS A 392 68.73 61.00 2.39
N CYS A 393 67.64 60.61 3.03
CA CYS A 393 66.92 59.40 2.62
C CYS A 393 65.81 59.77 1.63
N ARG A 394 66.01 59.36 0.38
CA ARG A 394 65.09 59.54 -0.75
C ARG A 394 63.71 58.97 -0.44
N SER A 395 62.68 59.67 -0.89
CA SER A 395 61.31 59.18 -1.02
C SER A 395 61.27 57.79 -1.66
N LYS A 396 60.81 56.77 -0.94
CA LYS A 396 60.34 55.52 -1.52
C LYS A 396 58.84 55.43 -1.35
N LYS A 397 58.13 55.67 -2.46
CA LYS A 397 56.80 55.10 -2.71
C LYS A 397 56.87 53.60 -2.42
N VAL A 398 56.07 53.10 -1.48
CA VAL A 398 55.69 51.69 -1.46
C VAL A 398 54.26 51.61 -1.98
N LYS A 399 54.18 51.20 -3.24
CA LYS A 399 52.97 50.77 -3.93
C LYS A 399 52.67 49.34 -3.44
N LYS A 400 51.39 49.05 -3.14
CA LYS A 400 50.81 47.73 -2.80
C LYS A 400 51.45 46.57 -3.58
N LEU A 401 51.65 45.43 -2.91
CA LEU A 401 51.33 44.13 -3.52
C LEU A 401 51.06 43.02 -2.50
N CYS A 402 49.92 42.34 -2.69
CA CYS A 402 49.51 41.08 -2.07
C CYS A 402 50.49 39.92 -2.33
N SER A 403 50.50 38.96 -1.40
CA SER A 403 50.59 37.54 -1.75
C SER A 403 49.90 36.72 -0.65
N SER A 404 48.71 36.17 -0.94
CA SER A 404 48.55 34.74 -1.21
C SER A 404 48.46 33.89 0.07
N ILE A 405 47.24 33.79 0.63
CA ILE A 405 46.88 32.63 1.45
C ILE A 405 46.62 31.48 0.49
N LYS A 406 47.56 30.54 0.49
CA LYS A 406 47.42 29.21 -0.11
C LYS A 406 46.31 28.46 0.63
N LYS A 407 45.34 27.96 -0.14
CA LYS A 407 44.64 26.71 0.16
C LYS A 407 45.67 25.58 0.30
N LEU A 408 45.37 24.59 1.15
CA LEU A 408 45.57 23.14 1.02
C LEU A 408 46.04 22.53 2.35
N PRO A 409 45.78 21.23 2.60
CA PRO A 409 44.69 20.35 2.16
C PRO A 409 43.67 20.05 3.27
#